data_AF-A0A929XLE6-F1
#
_entry.id   AF-A0A929XLE6-F1
#
_cell.length_a   1.000
_cell.length_b   1.000
_cell.length_c   1.000
_cell.angle_alpha   90.00
_cell.angle_beta   90.00
_cell.angle_gamma   90.00
#
_symmetry.space_group_name_H-M   'P 1'
#
loop_
_entity.id
_entity.type
_entity.pdbx_description
1 polymer ?
#
loop_
_entity_poly.entity_id
_entity_poly.type
_entity_poly.pdbx_seq_one_letter_code
_entity_poly.pdbx_strand_id
1 'polypeptide(L)'
;MDLLRRNKERFCCENLEIVAGSAPESLTLLPAPTHVFIGGSDGKLMEILQTVMQQNKNVRIVITCVTLETLAEVQKALTQIGEDWRKKDRIEIIQVAVTKARAVGRYHLFRAQDPVFMITVG
;
A
#
# COMPACT_ATOMS: atom_id res chain seq x y z
N MET A 1 16.45 1.02 8.04
CA MET A 1 16.75 2.04 7.00
C MET A 1 17.73 1.53 5.93
N ASP A 2 18.76 0.76 6.29
CA ASP A 2 19.88 0.50 5.37
C ASP A 2 19.52 -0.36 4.14
N LEU A 3 18.49 -1.22 4.25
CA LEU A 3 17.94 -1.94 3.09
C LEU A 3 17.35 -0.97 2.04
N LEU A 4 16.69 0.11 2.46
CA LEU A 4 16.14 1.11 1.54
C LEU A 4 17.25 1.87 0.81
N ARG A 5 18.31 2.27 1.54
CA ARG A 5 19.50 2.93 0.97
C ARG A 5 20.20 2.03 -0.05
N ARG A 6 20.52 0.79 0.33
CA ARG A 6 21.14 -0.21 -0.55
C ARG A 6 20.28 -0.53 -1.79
N ASN A 7 18.96 -0.52 -1.66
CA ASN A 7 18.07 -0.69 -2.82
C ASN A 7 18.07 0.56 -3.72
N LYS A 8 18.00 1.78 -3.15
CA LYS A 8 18.10 3.04 -3.92
C LYS A 8 19.39 3.08 -4.74
N GLU A 9 20.52 2.76 -4.12
CA GLU A 9 21.84 2.66 -4.76
C GLU A 9 21.84 1.58 -5.86
N ARG A 10 21.43 0.35 -5.54
CA ARG A 10 21.45 -0.79 -6.47
C ARG A 10 20.60 -0.59 -7.73
N PHE A 11 19.48 0.12 -7.61
CA PHE A 11 18.56 0.38 -8.71
C PHE A 11 18.72 1.79 -9.31
N CYS A 12 19.72 2.56 -8.89
CA CYS A 12 20.00 3.93 -9.34
C CYS A 12 18.76 4.85 -9.30
N CYS A 13 17.93 4.73 -8.26
CA CYS A 13 16.68 5.49 -8.14
C CYS A 13 16.95 6.93 -7.64
N GLU A 14 17.53 7.78 -8.48
CA GLU A 14 17.89 9.17 -8.12
C GLU A 14 16.68 9.98 -7.61
N ASN A 15 15.51 9.75 -8.21
CA ASN A 15 14.22 10.38 -7.87
C ASN A 15 13.53 9.84 -6.60
N LEU A 16 14.15 8.92 -5.86
CA LEU A 16 13.60 8.36 -4.61
C LEU A 16 14.16 9.08 -3.39
N GLU A 17 13.31 9.79 -2.64
CA GLU A 17 13.67 10.32 -1.32
C GLU A 17 13.33 9.30 -0.22
N ILE A 18 14.21 9.14 0.77
CA ILE A 18 13.99 8.26 1.93
C ILE A 18 13.76 9.14 3.15
N VAL A 19 12.49 9.33 3.50
CA VAL A 19 12.06 10.10 4.66
C VAL A 19 12.03 9.17 5.88
N ALA A 20 12.70 9.57 6.97
CA ALA A 20 12.75 8.79 8.20
C ALA A 20 11.74 9.33 9.22
N GLY A 21 10.80 8.48 9.63
CA GLY A 21 9.80 8.77 10.66
C GLY A 21 8.56 7.89 10.50
N SER A 22 7.57 8.08 11.37
CA SER A 22 6.30 7.37 11.32
C SER A 22 5.26 8.14 10.50
N ALA A 23 4.33 7.41 9.89
CA ALA A 23 3.08 7.99 9.38
C ALA A 23 2.00 7.90 10.49
N PRO A 24 1.04 8.83 10.56
CA PRO A 24 0.83 9.97 9.64
C PRO A 24 1.80 11.14 9.83
N GLU A 25 2.53 11.21 10.95
CA GLU A 25 3.19 12.43 11.42
C GLU A 25 4.16 13.02 10.39
N SER A 26 4.99 12.16 9.80
CA SER A 26 6.00 12.55 8.81
C SER A 26 5.42 12.95 7.45
N LEU A 27 4.17 12.59 7.15
CA LEU A 27 3.51 12.94 5.89
C LEU A 27 3.17 14.43 5.82
N THR A 28 2.95 15.07 6.98
CA THR A 28 2.56 16.48 7.09
C THR A 28 3.62 17.46 6.55
N LEU A 29 4.89 17.03 6.50
CA LEU A 29 6.03 17.81 6.01
C LEU A 29 6.29 17.61 4.50
N LEU A 30 5.56 16.71 3.84
CA LEU A 30 5.76 16.35 2.44
C LEU A 30 4.82 17.12 1.51
N PRO A 31 5.20 17.33 0.23
CA PRO A 31 4.30 17.85 -0.79
C PRO A 31 3.03 17.00 -0.91
N ALA A 32 1.90 17.65 -1.21
CA ALA A 32 0.61 16.97 -1.37
C ALA A 32 0.69 15.85 -2.43
N PRO A 33 0.43 14.58 -2.08
CA PRO A 33 0.65 13.47 -2.99
C PRO A 33 -0.44 13.37 -4.05
N THR A 34 -0.07 13.02 -5.28
CA THR A 34 -1.03 12.61 -6.32
C THR A 34 -1.39 11.13 -6.21
N HIS A 35 -0.42 10.30 -5.78
CA HIS A 35 -0.56 8.86 -5.62
C HIS A 35 0.12 8.41 -4.32
N VAL A 36 -0.46 7.44 -3.62
CA VAL A 36 0.05 6.88 -2.36
C VAL A 36 -0.03 5.36 -2.41
N PHE A 37 1.04 4.67 -1.98
CA PHE A 37 1.07 3.22 -1.82
C PHE A 37 1.30 2.89 -0.34
N ILE A 38 0.38 2.13 0.26
CA ILE A 38 0.40 1.73 1.67
C ILE A 38 0.69 0.23 1.75
N GLY A 39 1.95 -0.11 2.00
CA GLY A 39 2.42 -1.48 2.24
C GLY A 39 2.24 -1.96 3.68
N GLY A 40 2.00 -1.05 4.62
CA GLY A 40 1.76 -1.33 6.04
C GLY A 40 1.36 -0.06 6.78
N SER A 41 0.46 -0.20 7.75
CA SER A 41 -0.19 0.89 8.50
C SER A 41 0.27 1.05 9.94
N ASP A 42 0.84 -0.01 10.53
CA ASP A 42 1.08 -0.14 11.98
C ASP A 42 -0.18 0.17 12.83
N GLY A 43 -1.36 -0.18 12.32
CA GLY A 43 -2.66 0.10 12.97
C GLY A 43 -3.17 1.54 12.84
N LYS A 44 -2.46 2.40 12.10
CA LYS A 44 -2.81 3.82 11.87
C LYS A 44 -3.43 4.10 10.49
N LEU A 45 -3.95 3.11 9.78
CA LEU A 45 -4.41 3.28 8.38
C LEU A 45 -5.39 4.44 8.22
N MET A 46 -6.34 4.56 9.15
CA MET A 46 -7.35 5.63 9.08
C MET A 46 -6.74 7.03 9.19
N GLU A 47 -5.78 7.22 10.09
CA GLU A 47 -5.09 8.51 10.28
C GLU A 47 -4.24 8.86 9.06
N ILE A 48 -3.58 7.86 8.46
CA ILE A 48 -2.82 7.99 7.21
C ILE A 48 -3.75 8.41 6.07
N LEU A 49 -4.87 7.72 5.87
CA LEU A 49 -5.86 8.02 4.83
C LEU A 49 -6.44 9.43 4.99
N GLN A 50 -6.82 9.82 6.21
CA GLN A 50 -7.31 11.17 6.51
C GLN A 50 -6.26 12.24 6.19
N THR A 51 -4.99 12.01 6.56
CA THR A 51 -3.89 12.96 6.31
C THR A 51 -3.68 13.19 4.80
N VAL A 52 -3.58 12.11 4.00
CA VAL A 52 -3.33 12.25 2.56
C VAL A 52 -4.55 12.80 1.80
N MET A 53 -5.78 12.44 2.22
CA MET A 53 -7.02 12.99 1.64
C MET A 53 -7.25 14.47 1.99
N GLN A 54 -6.77 14.93 3.15
CA GLN A 54 -6.76 16.35 3.51
C GLN A 54 -5.75 17.14 2.66
N GLN A 55 -4.56 16.58 2.41
CA GLN A 55 -3.54 17.18 1.54
C GLN A 55 -3.99 17.26 0.08
N ASN A 56 -4.66 16.22 -0.45
CA ASN A 56 -5.18 16.21 -1.81
C ASN A 56 -6.49 15.39 -1.91
N LYS A 57 -7.61 16.08 -2.18
CA LYS A 57 -8.93 15.46 -2.38
C LYS A 57 -9.09 14.63 -3.67
N ASN A 58 -8.05 14.55 -4.50
CA ASN A 58 -7.99 13.74 -5.71
C ASN A 58 -6.83 12.73 -5.67
N VAL A 59 -6.29 12.43 -4.49
CA VAL A 59 -5.21 11.44 -4.32
C VAL A 59 -5.71 10.04 -4.69
N ARG A 60 -4.89 9.28 -5.43
CA ARG A 60 -5.11 7.85 -5.67
C ARG A 60 -4.32 7.01 -4.69
N ILE A 61 -4.99 6.14 -3.96
CA ILE A 61 -4.38 5.34 -2.90
C ILE A 61 -4.45 3.87 -3.28
N VAL A 62 -3.35 3.14 -3.12
CA VAL A 62 -3.28 1.68 -3.25
C VAL A 62 -2.84 1.11 -1.91
N ILE A 63 -3.60 0.18 -1.36
CA ILE A 63 -3.33 -0.50 -0.09
C ILE A 63 -3.10 -1.98 -0.39
N THR A 64 -2.04 -2.56 0.15
CA THR A 64 -1.82 -4.02 0.10
C THR A 64 -1.98 -4.64 1.48
N CYS A 65 -2.80 -5.68 1.60
CA CYS A 65 -2.96 -6.43 2.84
C CYS A 65 -2.91 -7.94 2.61
N VAL A 66 -2.25 -8.65 3.55
CA VAL A 66 -2.08 -10.11 3.53
C VAL A 66 -2.82 -10.77 4.69
N THR A 67 -3.00 -10.08 5.82
CA THR A 67 -3.66 -10.60 7.02
C THR A 67 -5.12 -10.15 7.11
N LEU A 68 -5.92 -10.89 7.88
CA LEU A 68 -7.33 -10.58 8.12
C LEU A 68 -7.49 -9.29 8.93
N GLU A 69 -6.55 -9.00 9.84
CA GLU A 69 -6.55 -7.80 10.68
C GLU A 69 -6.38 -6.54 9.82
N THR A 70 -5.42 -6.52 8.89
CA THR A 70 -5.26 -5.38 7.98
C THR A 70 -6.43 -5.28 7.00
N LEU A 71 -7.02 -6.40 6.55
CA LEU A 71 -8.23 -6.35 5.73
C LEU A 71 -9.44 -5.78 6.51
N ALA A 72 -9.57 -6.10 7.80
CA ALA A 72 -10.58 -5.52 8.68
C ALA A 72 -10.31 -4.03 8.98
N GLU A 73 -9.05 -3.63 9.11
CA GLU A 73 -8.64 -2.23 9.23
C GLU A 73 -9.03 -1.43 7.97
N VAL A 74 -8.75 -1.97 6.78
CA VAL A 74 -9.20 -1.40 5.49
C VAL A 74 -10.72 -1.33 5.45
N GLN A 75 -11.43 -2.43 5.75
CA GLN A 75 -12.89 -2.45 5.73
C GLN A 75 -13.50 -1.40 6.67
N LYS A 76 -12.95 -1.25 7.88
CA LYS A 76 -13.33 -0.20 8.84
C LYS A 76 -13.05 1.20 8.28
N ALA A 77 -11.90 1.42 7.62
CA ALA A 77 -11.53 2.69 7.03
C ALA A 77 -12.20 3.01 5.67
N LEU A 78 -12.82 2.04 5.00
CA LEU A 78 -13.72 2.24 3.86
C LEU A 78 -15.17 2.51 4.33
N THR A 79 -15.53 2.06 5.53
CA THR A 79 -16.49 2.82 6.33
C THR A 79 -15.82 4.08 6.90
N GLN A 80 -16.58 5.01 7.48
CA GLN A 80 -16.04 6.25 8.09
C GLN A 80 -15.35 7.26 7.13
N ILE A 81 -14.75 6.89 5.98
CA ILE A 81 -14.45 7.85 4.89
C ILE A 81 -15.75 8.42 4.30
N GLY A 82 -15.67 9.68 3.85
CA GLY A 82 -16.83 10.46 3.41
C GLY A 82 -17.55 9.89 2.19
N GLU A 83 -18.82 10.26 2.04
CA GLU A 83 -19.70 9.72 0.99
C GLU A 83 -19.17 9.92 -0.44
N ASP A 84 -18.45 11.01 -0.70
CA ASP A 84 -17.79 11.30 -1.98
C ASP A 84 -16.74 10.28 -2.42
N TRP A 85 -16.16 9.53 -1.46
CA TRP A 85 -15.16 8.50 -1.68
C TRP A 85 -15.75 7.08 -1.64
N ARG A 86 -16.90 6.91 -0.98
CA ARG A 86 -17.64 5.63 -0.91
C ARG A 86 -18.36 5.23 -2.20
N LYS A 87 -18.35 6.09 -3.22
CA LYS A 87 -18.89 5.78 -4.56
C LYS A 87 -18.14 4.56 -5.11
N LYS A 88 -18.86 3.52 -5.52
CA LYS A 88 -18.26 2.23 -5.93
C LYS A 88 -17.21 2.39 -7.04
N ASP A 89 -17.42 3.34 -7.95
CA ASP A 89 -16.49 3.62 -9.06
C ASP A 89 -15.12 4.16 -8.61
N ARG A 90 -14.97 4.48 -7.31
CA ARG A 90 -13.73 4.93 -6.67
C ARG A 90 -13.09 3.92 -5.74
N ILE A 91 -13.68 2.73 -5.56
CA ILE A 91 -13.13 1.67 -4.69
C ILE A 91 -13.10 0.35 -5.45
N GLU A 92 -11.91 -0.14 -5.77
CA GLU A 92 -11.70 -1.49 -6.32
C GLU A 92 -11.02 -2.37 -5.27
N ILE A 93 -11.42 -3.65 -5.20
CA ILE A 93 -10.79 -4.66 -4.34
C ILE A 93 -10.52 -5.88 -5.20
N ILE A 94 -9.25 -6.25 -5.36
CA ILE A 94 -8.81 -7.47 -6.04
C ILE A 94 -7.99 -8.34 -5.11
N GLN A 95 -7.98 -9.65 -5.37
CA GLN A 95 -7.02 -10.58 -4.77
C GLN A 95 -6.09 -11.09 -5.87
N VAL A 96 -4.78 -11.06 -5.60
CA VAL A 96 -3.76 -11.59 -6.49
C VAL A 96 -3.14 -12.85 -5.84
N ALA A 97 -3.38 -14.01 -6.45
CA ALA A 97 -2.77 -15.28 -6.08
C ALA A 97 -1.77 -15.71 -7.17
N VAL A 98 -0.54 -16.03 -6.79
CA VAL A 98 0.56 -16.34 -7.73
C VAL A 98 1.20 -17.68 -7.38
N THR A 99 1.26 -18.58 -8.36
CA THR A 99 1.99 -19.85 -8.26
C THR A 99 3.16 -19.83 -9.23
N LYS A 100 4.38 -20.07 -8.73
CA LYS A 100 5.62 -20.06 -9.53
C LYS A 100 6.21 -21.46 -9.64
N ALA A 101 6.65 -21.84 -10.83
CA ALA A 101 7.46 -23.04 -11.03
C ALA A 101 8.89 -22.77 -10.53
N ARG A 102 9.47 -23.70 -9.75
CA ARG A 102 10.87 -23.69 -9.34
C ARG A 102 11.54 -24.98 -9.79
N ALA A 103 12.62 -24.87 -10.55
CA ALA A 103 13.43 -26.03 -10.94
C ALA A 103 14.07 -26.70 -9.70
N VAL A 104 13.95 -28.03 -9.61
CA VAL A 104 14.57 -28.89 -8.62
C VAL A 104 15.04 -30.15 -9.33
N GLY A 105 16.36 -30.25 -9.59
CA GLY A 105 16.92 -31.28 -10.47
C GLY A 105 16.35 -31.17 -11.89
N ARG A 106 15.71 -32.24 -12.38
CA ARG A 106 15.05 -32.30 -13.70
C ARG A 106 13.57 -31.90 -13.66
N TYR A 107 13.03 -31.55 -12.49
CA TYR A 107 11.60 -31.29 -12.29
C TYR A 107 11.32 -29.81 -12.03
N HIS A 108 10.09 -29.38 -12.29
CA HIS A 108 9.58 -28.06 -11.94
C HIS A 108 8.50 -28.20 -10.88
N LEU A 109 8.82 -27.84 -9.63
CA LEU A 109 7.86 -27.87 -8.54
C LEU A 109 7.11 -26.55 -8.49
N PHE A 110 5.78 -26.60 -8.51
CA PHE A 110 4.95 -25.43 -8.27
C PHE A 110 5.00 -25.02 -6.79
N ARG A 111 5.20 -23.72 -6.55
CA ARG A 111 5.09 -23.10 -5.22
C ARG A 111 4.07 -21.97 -5.30
N ALA A 112 2.97 -22.12 -4.58
CA ALA A 112 2.07 -21.02 -4.30
C ALA A 112 2.80 -19.93 -3.48
N GLN A 113 2.34 -18.70 -3.61
CA GLN A 113 2.67 -17.58 -2.74
C GLN A 113 1.40 -17.20 -1.97
N ASP A 114 1.56 -16.62 -0.79
CA ASP A 114 0.44 -16.13 -0.02
C ASP A 114 -0.33 -15.08 -0.84
N PRO A 115 -1.67 -15.16 -0.91
CA PRO A 115 -2.46 -14.24 -1.70
C PRO A 115 -2.41 -12.84 -1.10
N VAL A 116 -2.30 -11.83 -1.96
CA VAL A 116 -2.28 -10.42 -1.54
C VAL A 116 -3.57 -9.77 -2.01
N PHE A 117 -4.30 -9.13 -1.10
CA PHE A 117 -5.38 -8.23 -1.48
C PHE A 117 -4.79 -6.86 -1.83
N MET A 118 -5.25 -6.31 -2.96
CA MET A 118 -4.94 -4.94 -3.38
C MET A 118 -6.25 -4.16 -3.41
N ILE A 119 -6.29 -3.05 -2.69
CA ILE A 119 -7.44 -2.16 -2.61
C ILE A 119 -7.02 -0.81 -3.20
N THR A 120 -7.79 -0.29 -4.15
CA THR A 120 -7.59 1.05 -4.70
C THR A 120 -8.69 2.00 -4.23
N VAL A 121 -8.34 3.26 -3.99
CA VAL A 121 -9.26 4.32 -3.55
C VAL A 121 -8.92 5.63 -4.27
N GLY A 122 -9.83 6.19 -5.08
CA GLY A 122 -9.73 7.56 -5.67
C GLY A 122 -10.03 7.75 -7.16
#